data_AF-A0AAW6PMM8-F1
#
_entry.id   AF-A0AAW6PMM8-F1
#
_cell.length_a   1.000
_cell.length_b   1.000
_cell.length_c   1.000
_cell.angle_alpha   90.00
_cell.angle_beta   90.00
_cell.angle_gamma   90.00
#
_symmetry.space_group_name_H-M   'P 1'
#
loop_
_entity.id
_entity.type
_entity.pdbx_description
1 polymer ?
#
loop_
_entity_poly.entity_id
_entity_poly.type
_entity_poly.pdbx_seq_one_letter_code
_entity_poly.pdbx_strand_id
1 'polypeptide(L)' 'MTDPILQLDAELEWLGEIADELERQVAPCPVTRVLLVAWLTEWVPTPQGRTAMRRQLPHLPQALKSAYAAWIHAGGAR' A
#
# COMPACT_ATOMS: atom_id res chain seq x y z
N MET A 1 -5.72 -16.36 21.13
CA MET A 1 -6.07 -14.93 21.04
C MET A 1 -4.89 -14.24 20.41
N THR A 2 -5.04 -13.67 19.21
CA THR A 2 -3.97 -12.88 18.59
C THR A 2 -3.89 -11.54 19.31
N ASP A 3 -2.68 -11.12 19.69
CA ASP A 3 -2.46 -9.81 20.28
C ASP A 3 -2.81 -8.72 19.24
N PRO A 4 -3.75 -7.81 19.53
CA PRO A 4 -4.16 -6.76 18.59
C PRO A 4 -3.01 -5.84 18.16
N ILE A 5 -2.02 -5.62 19.02
CA ILE A 5 -0.85 -4.78 18.71
C ILE A 5 0.05 -5.51 17.73
N LEU A 6 0.35 -6.79 17.98
CA LEU A 6 1.15 -7.61 17.05
C LEU A 6 0.47 -7.75 15.68
N GLN A 7 -0.86 -7.81 15.65
CA GLN A 7 -1.60 -7.82 14.38
C GLN A 7 -1.44 -6.50 13.63
N LEU A 8 -1.54 -5.37 14.33
CA LEU A 8 -1.37 -4.05 13.72
C LEU A 8 0.05 -3.85 13.18
N ASP A 9 1.06 -4.26 13.93
CA ASP A 9 2.47 -4.16 13.50
C ASP A 9 2.70 -4.97 12.22
N ALA A 10 2.18 -6.20 12.14
CA ALA A 10 2.28 -7.04 10.95
C ALA A 10 1.51 -6.43 9.75
N GLU A 11 0.40 -5.76 10.00
CA GLU A 11 -0.36 -5.05 8.95
C GLU A 11 0.41 -3.83 8.42
N LEU A 12 1.06 -3.06 9.30
CA LEU A 12 1.88 -1.91 8.91
C LEU A 12 3.14 -2.34 8.15
N GLU A 13 3.81 -3.41 8.59
CA GLU A 13 4.96 -3.97 7.90
C GLU A 13 4.59 -4.41 6.47
N TRP A 14 3.47 -5.14 6.33
CA TRP A 14 2.96 -5.56 5.03
C TRP A 14 2.59 -4.38 4.12
N LEU A 15 1.91 -3.35 4.65
CA LEU A 15 1.63 -2.13 3.88
C LEU A 15 2.92 -1.43 3.43
N GLY A 16 3.98 -1.53 4.23
CA GLY A 16 5.32 -1.11 3.86
C GLY A 16 5.84 -1.86 2.64
N GLU A 17 5.79 -3.19 2.64
CA GLU A 17 6.24 -4.00 1.49
C GLU A 17 5.52 -3.61 0.19
N ILE A 18 4.20 -3.38 0.25
CA ILE A 18 3.40 -2.94 -0.91
C ILE A 18 3.85 -1.54 -1.38
N ALA A 19 4.07 -0.63 -0.45
CA ALA A 19 4.50 0.72 -0.75
C ALA A 19 5.89 0.77 -1.39
N ASP A 20 6.85 -0.02 -0.90
CA ASP A 20 8.18 -0.15 -1.52
C ASP A 20 8.08 -0.70 -2.94
N GLU A 21 7.23 -1.69 -3.13
CA GLU A 21 7.04 -2.31 -4.43
C GLU A 21 6.33 -1.39 -5.43
N LEU A 22 5.40 -0.54 -4.96
CA LEU A 22 4.80 0.52 -5.77
C LEU A 22 5.82 1.56 -6.21
N GLU A 23 6.63 2.04 -5.28
CA GLU A 23 7.66 3.03 -5.56
C GLU A 23 8.69 2.48 -6.56
N ARG A 24 9.05 1.20 -6.41
CA ARG A 24 9.96 0.49 -7.31
C ARG A 24 9.38 0.29 -8.72
N GLN A 25 8.09 -0.02 -8.85
CA GLN A 25 7.47 -0.33 -10.15
C GLN A 25 6.97 0.89 -10.91
N VAL A 26 6.63 1.98 -10.21
CA VAL A 26 5.95 3.13 -10.81
C VAL A 26 6.85 4.36 -10.75
N ALA A 27 7.06 4.92 -9.56
CA ALA A 27 7.92 6.07 -9.30
C ALA A 27 8.03 6.29 -7.78
N PRO A 28 9.12 6.91 -7.27
CA PRO A 28 9.22 7.29 -5.86
C PRO A 28 8.05 8.17 -5.40
N CYS A 29 7.58 7.93 -4.17
CA CYS A 29 6.50 8.71 -3.59
C CYS A 29 6.96 10.17 -3.35
N PRO A 30 6.25 11.19 -3.86
CA PRO A 30 6.63 12.58 -3.65
C PRO A 30 6.28 13.09 -2.24
N VAL A 31 5.53 12.30 -1.46
CA VAL A 31 5.06 12.64 -0.12
C VAL A 31 5.61 11.66 0.92
N THR A 32 5.23 11.85 2.18
CA THR A 32 5.71 11.01 3.26
C THR A 32 5.23 9.57 3.12
N ARG A 33 6.05 8.64 3.63
CA ARG A 33 5.69 7.22 3.72
C ARG A 33 4.38 6.99 4.46
N VAL A 34 4.11 7.79 5.49
CA VAL A 34 2.86 7.73 6.27
C VAL A 34 1.64 7.98 5.38
N LEU A 35 1.70 8.96 4.47
CA LEU A 35 0.59 9.26 3.57
C LEU A 35 0.37 8.15 2.53
N LEU A 36 1.45 7.54 2.04
CA LEU A 36 1.33 6.38 1.14
C LEU A 36 0.71 5.18 1.84
N VAL A 37 1.14 4.87 3.06
CA VAL A 37 0.56 3.78 3.86
C VAL A 37 -0.92 4.06 4.16
N ALA A 38 -1.28 5.30 4.51
CA ALA A 38 -2.67 5.71 4.72
C ALA A 38 -3.52 5.52 3.45
N TRP A 39 -3.04 6.00 2.30
CA TRP A 39 -3.72 5.80 1.02
C TRP A 39 -3.90 4.31 0.66
N LEU A 40 -2.89 3.47 0.96
CA LEU A 40 -3.00 2.02 0.75
C LEU A 40 -4.07 1.37 1.64
N THR A 41 -4.29 1.89 2.85
CA THR A 41 -5.36 1.38 3.72
C THR A 41 -6.75 1.61 3.14
N GLU A 42 -6.95 2.71 2.41
CA GLU A 42 -8.21 3.01 1.71
C GLU A 42 -8.41 2.10 0.49
N TRP A 43 -7.32 1.73 -0.18
CA TRP A 43 -7.34 0.80 -1.31
C TRP A 43 -7.70 -0.64 -0.93
N VAL A 44 -7.42 -1.03 0.31
CA VAL A 44 -7.59 -2.42 0.76
C VAL A 44 -8.34 -2.47 2.09
N PRO A 45 -9.65 -2.18 2.08
CA PRO A 45 -10.44 -2.03 3.30
C PRO A 45 -10.71 -3.35 4.01
N THR A 46 -10.56 -4.50 3.33
CA THR A 46 -10.90 -5.82 3.90
C THR A 46 -9.67 -6.70 4.10
N PRO A 47 -9.61 -7.50 5.20
CA PRO A 47 -8.51 -8.45 5.43
C PRO A 47 -8.30 -9.46 4.29
N GLN A 48 -9.39 -9.85 3.62
CA GLN A 48 -9.34 -10.73 2.44
C GLN A 48 -8.67 -10.04 1.25
N GLY A 49 -9.01 -8.78 0.99
CA GLY A 49 -8.35 -7.97 -0.03
C GLY A 49 -6.85 -7.83 0.23
N ARG A 50 -6.45 -7.68 1.50
CA ARG A 50 -5.03 -7.57 1.91
C ARG A 50 -4.27 -8.86 1.60
N THR A 51 -4.86 -10.00 1.95
CA THR A 51 -4.25 -11.31 1.66
C THR A 51 -4.12 -11.55 0.15
N ALA A 52 -5.12 -11.17 -0.63
CA ALA A 52 -5.09 -11.28 -2.09
C ALA A 52 -3.99 -10.39 -2.70
N MET A 53 -3.88 -9.15 -2.23
CA MET A 53 -2.85 -8.20 -2.66
C MET A 53 -1.45 -8.70 -2.30
N ARG A 54 -1.26 -9.27 -1.10
CA ARG A 54 0.03 -9.85 -0.67
C ARG A 54 0.51 -10.96 -1.60
N ARG A 55 -0.40 -11.81 -2.08
CA ARG A 55 -0.07 -12.89 -3.03
C ARG A 55 0.35 -12.38 -4.42
N GLN A 56 0.06 -11.11 -4.72
CA GLN A 56 0.43 -10.49 -5.99
C GLN A 56 1.83 -9.91 -5.97
N LEU A 57 2.53 -9.86 -4.83
CA LEU A 57 3.95 -9.48 -4.81
C LEU A 57 4.81 -10.52 -5.55
N PRO A 58 5.83 -10.10 -6.32
CA PRO A 58 6.25 -8.71 -6.57
C PRO A 58 5.54 -8.06 -7.77
N HIS A 59 4.48 -8.64 -8.33
CA HIS A 59 3.76 -8.13 -9.50
C HIS A 59 2.42 -7.50 -9.12
N LEU A 60 2.48 -6.27 -8.60
CA LEU A 60 1.30 -5.53 -8.20
C LEU A 60 0.28 -5.36 -9.34
N PRO A 61 -1.02 -5.41 -9.03
CA PRO A 61 -2.07 -5.31 -10.03
C PRO A 61 -2.04 -3.95 -10.73
N GLN A 62 -2.27 -3.97 -12.05
CA GLN A 62 -2.18 -2.75 -12.87
C GLN A 62 -3.12 -1.64 -12.40
N ALA A 63 -4.31 -1.98 -11.89
CA ALA A 63 -5.25 -1.01 -11.34
C ALA A 63 -4.65 -0.20 -10.17
N LEU A 64 -3.92 -0.87 -9.27
CA LEU A 64 -3.24 -0.22 -8.16
C LEU A 64 -2.12 0.69 -8.66
N LYS A 65 -1.31 0.22 -9.61
CA LYS A 65 -0.23 1.03 -10.21
C LYS A 65 -0.75 2.27 -10.90
N SER A 66 -1.81 2.15 -11.70
CA SER A 66 -2.43 3.28 -12.39
C SER A 66 -3.02 4.29 -11.40
N ALA A 67 -3.65 3.81 -10.32
CA ALA A 67 -4.19 4.69 -9.29
C ALA A 67 -3.11 5.40 -8.48
N TYR A 68 -2.02 4.69 -8.15
CA TYR A 68 -0.87 5.27 -7.49
C TYR A 68 -0.24 6.37 -8.35
N ALA A 69 -0.03 6.10 -9.65
CA ALA A 69 0.46 7.10 -10.59
C ALA A 69 -0.43 8.35 -10.63
N ALA A 70 -1.75 8.18 -10.72
CA ALA A 70 -2.69 9.30 -10.71
C ALA A 70 -2.63 10.08 -9.39
N TRP A 71 -2.55 9.38 -8.26
CA TRP A 71 -2.49 9.98 -6.92
C TRP A 71 -1.21 10.80 -6.69
N ILE A 72 -0.04 10.27 -7.07
CA ILE A 72 1.23 11.02 -6.96
C ILE A 72 1.28 12.22 -7.91
N HIS A 73 0.71 12.11 -9.11
CA HIS A 73 0.60 13.24 -10.04
C HIS A 73 -0.34 14.34 -9.52
N ALA A 74 -1.35 13.98 -8.72
CA ALA A 74 -2.26 14.95 -8.09
C ALA A 74 -1.68 15.67 -6.86
N GLY A 75 -0.51 15.21 -6.37
CA GLY A 75 0.18 15.80 -5.21
C GLY A 75 0.18 14.94 -3.94
N GLY A 76 -0.22 13.66 -4.01
CA GLY A 76 -0.02 12.71 -2.91
C GLY A 76 -0.83 13.00 -1.64
N ALA A 77 -2.10 13.39 -1.82
CA ALA A 77 -2.98 14.04 -0.84
C ALA A 77 -2.72 15.56 -0.77
N ARG A 78 -3.54 16.32 -1.50
CA ARG A 78 -3.65 17.77 -1.30
C ARG A 78 -4.31 18.06 0.05
#